data_AF-A0A820TCU4-F1
#
_entry.id   AF-A0A820TCU4-F1
#
_cell.length_a   1.000
_cell.length_b   1.000
_cell.length_c   1.000
_cell.angle_alpha   90.00
_cell.angle_beta   90.00
_cell.angle_gamma   90.00
#
_symmetry.space_group_name_H-M   'P 1'
#
loop_
_entity.id
_entity.type
_entity.pdbx_description
1 polymer ?
#
loop_
_entity_poly.entity_id
_entity_poly.type
_entity_poly.pdbx_seq_one_letter_code
_entity_poly.pdbx_strand_id
1 'polypeptide(L)'
;MLKDFQRRYKLPITGKLDQQTLKLMNTPRCGVQDHPLAFTLSKPWPKKSFTWKWADSNFPQFGERKTREQLRESFNDWAKYAPITFQEVSQNEKADFHLAFGDDFDGPGRTLAYAYFPTNGRIRFDPAESWTHRYDNGGTNFRLVTTHEIGHALGLDHSTDPSSIMAPYYELMQPDVLLPKDDRQGIQALYGTKIPLADEFTEGKTCGCAGWCRERGKTYGVCGNGHACICSMTELTKESIAILGSGCTCDAWCRNRGYHKGGVCGDGYTCICASNADPPKGQ
;
A
#
# COMPACT_ATOMS: atom_id res chain seq x y z
N MET A 1 -7.99 -24.13 21.82
CA MET A 1 -8.55 -22.75 21.84
C MET A 1 -7.67 -21.80 22.66
N LEU A 2 -7.59 -21.89 24.00
CA LEU A 2 -6.82 -20.90 24.80
C LEU A 2 -5.29 -21.02 24.67
N LYS A 3 -4.74 -22.24 24.67
CA LYS A 3 -3.30 -22.46 24.44
C LYS A 3 -2.86 -22.01 23.04
N ASP A 4 -3.73 -22.09 22.06
CA ASP A 4 -3.46 -21.66 20.68
C ASP A 4 -3.40 -20.14 20.59
N PHE A 5 -4.34 -19.44 21.26
CA PHE A 5 -4.31 -17.99 21.43
C PHE A 5 -3.00 -17.53 22.10
N GLN A 6 -2.64 -18.14 23.24
CA GLN A 6 -1.41 -17.80 23.95
C GLN A 6 -0.17 -18.01 23.08
N ARG A 7 -0.12 -19.13 22.34
CA ARG A 7 0.97 -19.41 21.39
C ARG A 7 1.05 -18.37 20.28
N ARG A 8 -0.09 -18.00 19.68
CA ARG A 8 -0.17 -17.02 18.59
C ARG A 8 0.36 -15.65 19.02
N TYR A 9 -0.06 -15.20 20.20
CA TYR A 9 0.32 -13.88 20.73
C TYR A 9 1.56 -13.91 21.62
N LYS A 10 2.34 -14.99 21.57
CA LYS A 10 3.61 -15.13 22.30
C LYS A 10 3.46 -14.90 23.81
N LEU A 11 2.29 -15.22 24.37
CA LEU A 11 2.04 -15.24 25.81
C LEU A 11 2.56 -16.56 26.41
N PRO A 12 2.84 -16.60 27.72
CA PRO A 12 3.10 -17.86 28.42
C PRO A 12 1.96 -18.87 28.17
N ILE A 13 2.30 -20.06 27.67
CA ILE A 13 1.32 -21.09 27.29
C ILE A 13 0.87 -21.86 28.55
N THR A 14 0.12 -21.19 29.42
CA THR A 14 -0.38 -21.74 30.68
C THR A 14 -1.63 -22.61 30.48
N GLY A 15 -2.38 -22.38 29.40
CA GLY A 15 -3.71 -22.94 29.19
C GLY A 15 -4.76 -22.44 30.18
N LYS A 16 -4.45 -21.37 30.92
CA LYS A 16 -5.35 -20.72 31.88
C LYS A 16 -5.61 -19.28 31.45
N LEU A 17 -6.76 -18.73 31.82
CA LEU A 17 -7.09 -17.33 31.61
C LEU A 17 -6.35 -16.47 32.64
N ASP A 18 -5.03 -16.42 32.53
CA ASP A 18 -4.18 -15.59 33.38
C ASP A 18 -4.34 -14.09 33.07
N GLN A 19 -3.82 -13.25 33.95
CA GLN A 19 -3.99 -11.80 33.86
C GLN A 19 -3.48 -11.22 32.53
N GLN A 20 -2.38 -11.77 31.98
CA GLN A 20 -1.83 -11.31 30.70
C GLN A 20 -2.74 -11.69 29.53
N THR A 21 -3.22 -12.93 29.53
CA THR A 21 -4.17 -13.43 28.54
C THR A 21 -5.48 -12.64 28.59
N LEU A 22 -6.02 -12.41 29.78
CA LEU A 22 -7.24 -11.63 29.98
C LEU A 22 -7.06 -10.16 29.55
N LYS A 23 -5.91 -9.55 29.84
CA LYS A 23 -5.60 -8.19 29.41
C LYS A 23 -5.63 -8.08 27.88
N LEU A 24 -4.95 -9.02 27.20
CA LEU A 24 -4.88 -9.00 25.74
C LEU A 24 -6.26 -9.31 25.10
N MET A 25 -7.02 -10.24 25.66
CA MET A 25 -8.38 -10.55 25.18
C MET A 25 -9.37 -9.38 25.34
N ASN A 26 -9.15 -8.49 26.30
CA ASN A 26 -9.97 -7.28 26.47
C ASN A 26 -9.39 -6.03 25.79
N THR A 27 -8.27 -6.15 25.06
CA THR A 27 -7.71 -5.03 24.32
C THR A 27 -8.54 -4.81 23.05
N PRO A 28 -8.96 -3.56 22.74
CA PRO A 28 -9.67 -3.26 21.51
C PRO A 28 -8.89 -3.68 20.27
N ARG A 29 -9.59 -4.18 19.26
CA ARG A 29 -9.01 -4.82 18.08
C ARG A 29 -9.99 -4.87 16.91
N CYS A 30 -9.48 -5.24 15.74
CA CYS A 30 -10.28 -5.66 14.60
C CYS A 30 -10.96 -7.02 14.87
N GLY A 31 -12.17 -7.19 14.34
CA GLY A 31 -12.98 -8.41 14.39
C GLY A 31 -12.66 -9.45 13.33
N VAL A 32 -11.78 -9.16 12.37
CA VAL A 32 -11.30 -10.14 11.39
C VAL A 32 -10.46 -11.21 12.10
N GLN A 33 -10.64 -12.48 11.72
CA GLN A 33 -9.91 -13.60 12.32
C GLN A 33 -8.43 -13.55 11.96
N ASP A 34 -7.54 -13.77 12.93
CA ASP A 34 -6.11 -13.85 12.63
C ASP A 34 -5.75 -15.18 11.97
N HIS A 35 -5.22 -15.10 10.76
CA HIS A 35 -4.67 -16.25 10.07
C HIS A 35 -3.17 -16.42 10.36
N PRO A 36 -2.68 -17.68 10.45
CA PRO A 36 -1.29 -17.96 10.81
C PRO A 36 -0.26 -17.74 9.68
N LEU A 37 -0.65 -17.26 8.49
CA LEU A 37 0.24 -17.15 7.32
C LEU A 37 0.10 -15.78 6.64
N ALA A 38 1.26 -15.26 6.20
CA ALA A 38 1.59 -14.07 5.41
C ALA A 38 0.51 -12.97 5.19
N PHE A 39 0.94 -11.72 5.36
CA PHE A 39 0.28 -10.42 5.12
C PHE A 39 -0.61 -10.27 3.86
N THR A 40 -0.58 -11.22 2.93
CA THR A 40 -1.38 -11.27 1.70
C THR A 40 -1.93 -12.69 1.46
N LEU A 41 -3.09 -13.01 2.04
CA LEU A 41 -3.76 -14.30 1.82
C LEU A 41 -4.89 -14.24 0.80
N SER A 42 -5.46 -13.07 0.52
CA SER A 42 -6.66 -12.97 -0.31
C SER A 42 -6.32 -12.56 -1.74
N LYS A 43 -7.07 -13.11 -2.70
CA LYS A 43 -6.99 -12.70 -4.09
C LYS A 43 -7.43 -11.23 -4.17
N PRO A 44 -6.61 -10.31 -4.70
CA PRO A 44 -6.99 -8.90 -4.78
C PRO A 44 -8.16 -8.71 -5.75
N TRP A 45 -8.75 -7.52 -5.70
CA TRP A 45 -9.72 -7.11 -6.72
C TRP A 45 -9.09 -7.19 -8.12
N PRO A 46 -9.86 -7.60 -9.15
CA PRO A 46 -9.35 -7.67 -10.52
C PRO A 46 -9.18 -6.30 -11.20
N LYS A 47 -9.60 -5.22 -10.52
CA LYS A 47 -9.58 -3.84 -11.01
C LYS A 47 -8.84 -2.93 -10.04
N LYS A 48 -8.56 -1.70 -10.48
CA LYS A 48 -7.80 -0.71 -9.70
C LYS A 48 -8.54 0.62 -9.47
N SER A 49 -9.73 0.77 -10.06
CA SER A 49 -10.58 1.95 -9.84
C SER A 49 -11.84 1.51 -9.14
N PHE A 50 -12.11 2.16 -8.01
CA PHE A 50 -13.13 1.74 -7.07
C PHE A 50 -14.06 2.87 -6.70
N THR A 51 -15.29 2.51 -6.36
CA THR A 51 -16.27 3.42 -5.78
C THR A 51 -16.58 3.04 -4.34
N TRP A 52 -16.89 4.02 -3.50
CA TRP A 52 -17.24 3.78 -2.09
C TRP A 52 -18.40 4.67 -1.66
N LYS A 53 -19.15 4.21 -0.65
CA LYS A 53 -20.19 5.01 -0.01
C LYS A 53 -20.34 4.71 1.48
N TRP A 54 -20.77 5.72 2.23
CA TRP A 54 -21.38 5.53 3.54
C TRP A 54 -22.85 5.13 3.36
N ALA A 55 -23.19 3.91 3.76
CA ALA A 55 -24.48 3.26 3.48
C ALA A 55 -25.47 3.32 4.66
N ASP A 56 -25.14 4.04 5.72
CA ASP A 56 -26.02 4.26 6.88
C ASP A 56 -26.68 5.65 6.81
N SER A 57 -27.85 5.80 7.43
CA SER A 57 -28.50 7.10 7.63
C SER A 57 -27.89 7.87 8.80
N ASN A 58 -27.33 7.15 9.78
CA ASN A 58 -26.67 7.73 10.94
C ASN A 58 -25.17 7.89 10.69
N PHE A 59 -24.54 8.77 11.47
CA PHE A 59 -23.10 9.03 11.40
C PHE A 59 -22.50 8.95 12.80
N PRO A 60 -21.17 8.73 12.91
CA PRO A 60 -20.42 8.94 14.14
C PRO A 60 -20.76 10.28 14.83
N GLN A 61 -20.50 10.37 16.14
CA GLN A 61 -20.95 11.51 16.97
C GLN A 61 -20.41 12.87 16.51
N PHE A 62 -19.32 12.88 15.74
CA PHE A 62 -18.73 14.08 15.15
C PHE A 62 -19.36 14.52 13.81
N GLY A 63 -20.40 13.82 13.33
CA GLY A 63 -21.26 14.22 12.22
C GLY A 63 -20.81 13.81 10.82
N GLU A 64 -21.73 13.94 9.86
CA GLU A 64 -21.57 13.50 8.46
C GLU A 64 -20.33 14.08 7.77
N ARG A 65 -20.18 15.41 7.81
CA ARG A 65 -19.10 16.11 7.10
C ARG A 65 -17.73 15.56 7.49
N LYS A 66 -17.50 15.40 8.80
CA LYS A 66 -16.24 14.87 9.34
C LYS A 66 -16.09 13.39 9.06
N THR A 67 -17.17 12.62 9.06
CA THR A 67 -17.14 11.20 8.66
C THR A 67 -16.65 11.05 7.24
N ARG A 68 -17.27 11.74 6.27
CA ARG A 68 -16.85 11.69 4.87
C ARG A 68 -15.42 12.19 4.65
N GLU A 69 -14.98 13.21 5.40
CA GLU A 69 -13.60 13.70 5.40
C GLU A 69 -12.62 12.60 5.83
N GLN A 70 -12.85 11.94 6.98
CA GLN A 70 -12.01 10.85 7.47
C GLN A 70 -12.00 9.64 6.52
N LEU A 71 -13.14 9.30 5.91
CA LEU A 71 -13.22 8.21 4.92
C LEU A 71 -12.39 8.53 3.67
N ARG A 72 -12.51 9.74 3.11
CA ARG A 72 -11.70 10.19 1.95
C ARG A 72 -10.22 10.09 2.25
N GLU A 73 -9.81 10.57 3.42
CA GLU A 73 -8.41 10.49 3.85
C GLU A 73 -7.94 9.04 3.97
N SER A 74 -8.73 8.15 4.60
CA SER A 74 -8.38 6.74 4.79
C SER A 74 -8.22 5.99 3.44
N PHE A 75 -9.09 6.25 2.46
CA PHE A 75 -8.92 5.70 1.10
C PHE A 75 -7.69 6.28 0.40
N ASN A 76 -7.42 7.58 0.57
CA ASN A 76 -6.28 8.25 -0.03
C ASN A 76 -4.93 7.78 0.55
N ASP A 77 -4.91 7.38 1.83
CA ASP A 77 -3.72 6.82 2.46
C ASP A 77 -3.19 5.61 1.68
N TRP A 78 -4.08 4.69 1.27
CA TRP A 78 -3.72 3.56 0.42
C TRP A 78 -3.40 3.96 -1.03
N ALA A 79 -4.21 4.84 -1.63
CA ALA A 79 -4.02 5.30 -3.02
C ALA A 79 -2.72 6.10 -3.24
N LYS A 80 -2.07 6.56 -2.17
CA LYS A 80 -0.76 7.21 -2.22
C LYS A 80 0.34 6.24 -2.69
N TYR A 81 0.26 4.96 -2.30
CA TYR A 81 1.36 4.00 -2.46
C TYR A 81 1.14 2.92 -3.53
N ALA A 82 -0.09 2.77 -4.01
CA ALA A 82 -0.47 1.85 -5.07
C ALA A 82 -1.20 2.59 -6.21
N PRO A 83 -1.17 2.07 -7.46
CA PRO A 83 -1.86 2.66 -8.61
C PRO A 83 -3.35 2.33 -8.58
N ILE A 84 -4.03 2.69 -7.49
CA ILE A 84 -5.46 2.49 -7.27
C ILE A 84 -6.15 3.84 -7.04
N THR A 85 -7.42 3.93 -7.42
CA THR A 85 -8.22 5.16 -7.27
C THR A 85 -9.56 4.87 -6.61
N PHE A 86 -10.04 5.84 -5.84
CA PHE A 86 -11.29 5.76 -5.10
C PHE A 86 -12.17 6.97 -5.40
N GLN A 87 -13.44 6.73 -5.66
CA GLN A 87 -14.44 7.78 -5.86
C GLN A 87 -15.62 7.56 -4.91
N GLU A 88 -15.96 8.61 -4.18
CA GLU A 88 -17.19 8.62 -3.39
C GLU A 88 -18.40 8.72 -4.33
N VAL A 89 -19.40 7.88 -4.10
CA VAL A 89 -20.68 7.91 -4.83
C VAL A 89 -21.84 8.20 -3.88
N SER A 90 -22.97 8.61 -4.43
CA SER A 90 -24.18 8.85 -3.63
C SER A 90 -24.70 7.56 -2.99
N GLN A 91 -25.52 7.69 -1.93
CA GLN A 91 -26.05 6.53 -1.20
C GLN A 91 -26.88 5.59 -2.09
N ASN A 92 -27.51 6.11 -3.14
CA ASN A 92 -28.39 5.36 -4.06
C ASN A 92 -27.61 4.64 -5.17
N GLU A 93 -26.34 4.97 -5.37
CA GLU A 93 -25.50 4.33 -6.38
C GLU A 93 -24.93 3.00 -5.89
N LYS A 94 -24.58 2.12 -6.83
CA LYS A 94 -23.80 0.91 -6.52
C LYS A 94 -22.36 1.33 -6.25
N ALA A 95 -21.77 0.76 -5.19
CA ALA A 95 -20.39 1.01 -4.81
C ALA A 95 -19.64 -0.32 -4.70
N ASP A 96 -18.31 -0.29 -4.80
CA ASP A 96 -17.48 -1.45 -4.48
C ASP A 96 -17.31 -1.61 -2.98
N PHE A 97 -17.11 -0.48 -2.28
CA PHE A 97 -16.98 -0.45 -0.83
C PHE A 97 -18.23 0.13 -0.17
N HIS A 98 -18.77 -0.62 0.80
CA HIS A 98 -19.96 -0.25 1.55
C HIS A 98 -19.60 -0.14 3.02
N LEU A 99 -19.51 1.10 3.51
CA LEU A 99 -19.17 1.39 4.89
C LEU A 99 -20.43 1.78 5.64
N ALA A 100 -20.67 1.18 6.80
CA ALA A 100 -21.83 1.51 7.64
C ALA A 100 -21.61 0.98 9.06
N PHE A 101 -22.47 1.35 10.00
CA PHE A 101 -22.52 0.62 11.26
C PHE A 101 -23.02 -0.82 11.03
N GLY A 102 -22.65 -1.71 11.93
CA GLY A 102 -23.21 -3.06 12.03
C GLY A 102 -24.05 -3.23 13.29
N ASP A 103 -24.86 -4.28 13.32
CA ASP A 103 -25.71 -4.68 14.45
C ASP A 103 -25.17 -5.90 15.20
N ASP A 104 -24.07 -6.49 14.70
CA ASP A 104 -23.46 -7.73 15.18
C ASP A 104 -22.14 -7.50 15.93
N PHE A 105 -22.16 -6.59 16.90
CA PHE A 105 -21.01 -6.24 17.74
C PHE A 105 -21.24 -6.51 19.24
N ASP A 106 -20.16 -6.49 20.02
CA ASP A 106 -20.15 -6.85 21.45
C ASP A 106 -20.30 -5.65 22.41
N GLY A 107 -20.56 -4.46 21.88
CA GLY A 107 -20.70 -3.23 22.64
C GLY A 107 -19.36 -2.54 22.87
N PRO A 108 -19.28 -1.54 23.76
CA PRO A 108 -18.11 -0.68 23.85
C PRO A 108 -16.82 -1.43 24.21
N GLY A 109 -15.78 -1.19 23.41
CA GLY A 109 -14.47 -1.82 23.52
C GLY A 109 -14.48 -3.26 23.00
N ARG A 110 -13.27 -3.81 22.80
CA ARG A 110 -13.00 -5.12 22.15
C ARG A 110 -13.16 -5.06 20.63
N THR A 111 -14.32 -5.33 20.04
CA THR A 111 -14.42 -5.42 18.57
C THR A 111 -14.82 -4.08 17.98
N LEU A 112 -13.84 -3.34 17.45
CA LEU A 112 -14.07 -1.97 16.97
C LEU A 112 -14.81 -1.93 15.62
N ALA A 113 -14.38 -2.80 14.72
CA ALA A 113 -14.85 -2.88 13.35
C ALA A 113 -14.41 -4.22 12.73
N TYR A 114 -14.95 -4.53 11.57
CA TYR A 114 -14.45 -5.61 10.72
C TYR A 114 -14.76 -5.33 9.25
N ALA A 115 -14.01 -5.98 8.36
CA ALA A 115 -14.20 -5.89 6.93
C ALA A 115 -14.33 -7.27 6.28
N TYR A 116 -15.03 -7.30 5.15
CA TYR A 116 -15.03 -8.45 4.26
C TYR A 116 -13.96 -8.28 3.18
N PHE A 117 -13.12 -9.30 3.02
CA PHE A 117 -12.11 -9.38 1.97
C PHE A 117 -12.68 -9.20 0.55
N PRO A 118 -11.84 -8.85 -0.44
CA PRO A 118 -12.24 -8.79 -1.83
C PRO A 118 -12.96 -10.06 -2.31
N THR A 119 -13.97 -9.96 -3.18
CA THR A 119 -14.53 -8.76 -3.81
C THR A 119 -15.83 -8.29 -3.14
N ASN A 120 -15.95 -8.47 -1.82
CA ASN A 120 -17.18 -8.12 -1.09
C ASN A 120 -17.24 -6.63 -0.72
N GLY A 121 -16.15 -6.08 -0.16
CA GLY A 121 -15.98 -4.65 0.07
C GLY A 121 -16.85 -4.03 1.17
N ARG A 122 -17.63 -4.82 1.92
CA ARG A 122 -18.36 -4.33 3.10
C ARG A 122 -17.39 -4.10 4.26
N ILE A 123 -17.57 -2.98 4.95
CA ILE A 123 -16.86 -2.60 6.18
C ILE A 123 -17.91 -2.20 7.21
N ARG A 124 -17.82 -2.76 8.41
CA ARG A 124 -18.76 -2.54 9.50
C ARG A 124 -18.05 -1.99 10.72
N PHE A 125 -18.65 -0.99 11.33
CA PHE A 125 -18.16 -0.35 12.56
C PHE A 125 -19.13 -0.63 13.71
N ASP A 126 -18.60 -0.82 14.91
CA ASP A 126 -19.45 -0.91 16.10
C ASP A 126 -20.06 0.46 16.42
N PRO A 127 -21.39 0.62 16.40
CA PRO A 127 -22.04 1.89 16.75
C PRO A 127 -21.90 2.27 18.23
N ALA A 128 -21.54 1.34 19.11
CA ALA A 128 -21.38 1.57 20.54
C ALA A 128 -20.04 2.21 20.92
N GLU A 129 -19.10 2.27 19.98
CA GLU A 129 -17.79 2.89 20.19
C GLU A 129 -17.87 4.42 20.31
N SER A 130 -16.99 4.96 21.16
CA SER A 130 -16.80 6.41 21.29
C SER A 130 -15.90 6.91 20.15
N TRP A 131 -16.45 7.00 18.95
CA TRP A 131 -15.72 7.40 17.75
C TRP A 131 -15.25 8.86 17.80
N THR A 132 -13.96 9.06 17.54
CA THR A 132 -13.33 10.39 17.46
C THR A 132 -12.68 10.61 16.10
N HIS A 133 -12.53 11.87 15.71
CA HIS A 133 -11.74 12.29 14.54
C HIS A 133 -10.40 12.92 14.96
N ARG A 134 -10.06 12.84 16.25
CA ARG A 134 -8.87 13.45 16.85
C ARG A 134 -7.87 12.36 17.19
N TYR A 135 -6.59 12.67 17.08
CA TYR A 135 -5.50 11.77 17.45
C TYR A 135 -5.14 11.96 18.92
N ASP A 136 -6.12 11.71 19.80
CA ASP A 136 -5.99 11.83 21.26
C ASP A 136 -6.55 10.58 21.97
N ASN A 137 -6.37 10.53 23.28
CA ASN A 137 -6.85 9.42 24.12
C ASN A 137 -8.34 9.57 24.49
N GLY A 138 -9.11 10.42 23.80
CA GLY A 138 -10.51 10.71 24.10
C GLY A 138 -11.51 9.68 23.56
N GLY A 139 -11.04 8.65 22.84
CA GLY A 139 -11.87 7.58 22.30
C GLY A 139 -11.17 6.82 21.17
N THR A 140 -11.95 6.15 20.33
CA THR A 140 -11.45 5.33 19.22
C THR A 140 -11.35 6.18 17.96
N ASN A 141 -10.14 6.36 17.42
CA ASN A 141 -9.92 7.18 16.23
C ASN A 141 -10.50 6.50 14.98
N PHE A 142 -11.49 7.16 14.37
CA PHE A 142 -12.24 6.60 13.26
C PHE A 142 -11.39 6.40 11.99
N ARG A 143 -10.45 7.30 11.68
CA ARG A 143 -9.58 7.16 10.50
C ARG A 143 -8.58 6.03 10.66
N LEU A 144 -8.01 5.82 11.85
CA LEU A 144 -7.12 4.68 12.11
C LEU A 144 -7.82 3.35 11.84
N VAL A 145 -8.98 3.16 12.47
CA VAL A 145 -9.77 1.93 12.29
C VAL A 145 -10.24 1.79 10.84
N THR A 146 -10.75 2.86 10.23
CA THR A 146 -11.17 2.83 8.83
C THR A 146 -10.01 2.45 7.90
N THR A 147 -8.82 3.00 8.11
CA THR A 147 -7.64 2.71 7.28
C THR A 147 -7.25 1.23 7.38
N HIS A 148 -7.28 0.67 8.59
CA HIS A 148 -7.09 -0.76 8.84
C HIS A 148 -8.12 -1.61 8.07
N GLU A 149 -9.41 -1.32 8.25
CA GLU A 149 -10.48 -2.10 7.61
C GLU A 149 -10.48 -1.99 6.08
N ILE A 150 -10.09 -0.83 5.53
CA ILE A 150 -9.89 -0.68 4.08
C ILE A 150 -8.75 -1.59 3.61
N GLY A 151 -7.69 -1.77 4.39
CA GLY A 151 -6.61 -2.71 4.08
C GLY A 151 -7.13 -4.14 3.89
N HIS A 152 -7.97 -4.62 4.80
CA HIS A 152 -8.68 -5.90 4.66
C HIS A 152 -9.58 -5.94 3.43
N ALA A 153 -10.39 -4.92 3.22
CA ALA A 153 -11.28 -4.84 2.07
C ALA A 153 -10.52 -4.75 0.73
N LEU A 154 -9.25 -4.31 0.75
CA LEU A 154 -8.31 -4.33 -0.39
C LEU A 154 -7.55 -5.65 -0.51
N GLY A 155 -7.51 -6.46 0.54
CA GLY A 155 -7.01 -7.83 0.51
C GLY A 155 -5.83 -8.16 1.42
N LEU A 156 -5.41 -7.20 2.26
CA LEU A 156 -4.36 -7.40 3.26
C LEU A 156 -4.90 -8.17 4.46
N ASP A 157 -4.10 -9.06 5.03
CA ASP A 157 -4.42 -9.71 6.31
C ASP A 157 -3.69 -8.99 7.44
N HIS A 158 -3.95 -9.39 8.69
CA HIS A 158 -3.28 -8.83 9.85
C HIS A 158 -1.76 -8.97 9.74
N SER A 159 -1.04 -7.89 10.07
CA SER A 159 0.40 -7.93 10.25
C SER A 159 0.75 -8.50 11.63
N THR A 160 1.91 -9.17 11.70
CA THR A 160 2.53 -9.53 12.97
C THR A 160 3.43 -8.44 13.54
N ASP A 161 3.71 -7.38 12.75
CA ASP A 161 4.43 -6.20 13.19
C ASP A 161 3.46 -5.30 13.99
N PRO A 162 3.68 -5.06 15.29
CA PRO A 162 2.79 -4.23 16.10
C PRO A 162 2.77 -2.76 15.67
N SER A 163 3.77 -2.31 14.89
CA SER A 163 3.80 -0.93 14.39
C SER A 163 2.97 -0.73 13.12
N SER A 164 2.54 -1.80 12.45
CA SER A 164 1.73 -1.77 11.21
C SER A 164 0.30 -1.30 11.50
N ILE A 165 -0.30 -0.55 10.57
CA ILE A 165 -1.73 -0.20 10.70
C ILE A 165 -2.60 -1.45 10.65
N MET A 166 -2.14 -2.51 10.00
CA MET A 166 -2.80 -3.81 9.91
C MET A 166 -2.50 -4.70 11.12
N ALA A 167 -1.84 -4.22 12.17
CA ALA A 167 -1.77 -4.95 13.43
C ALA A 167 -3.20 -5.16 14.00
N PRO A 168 -3.53 -6.35 14.54
CA PRO A 168 -4.90 -6.66 14.93
C PRO A 168 -5.42 -5.81 16.08
N TYR A 169 -4.53 -5.43 17.02
CA TYR A 169 -4.90 -4.67 18.20
C TYR A 169 -4.78 -3.17 17.95
N TYR A 170 -5.76 -2.43 18.43
CA TYR A 170 -5.79 -0.98 18.29
C TYR A 170 -4.71 -0.33 19.13
N GLU A 171 -3.88 0.46 18.45
CA GLU A 171 -2.94 1.39 19.06
C GLU A 171 -3.13 2.77 18.43
N LEU A 172 -3.06 3.83 19.24
CA LEU A 172 -3.18 5.18 18.73
C LEU A 172 -1.91 5.57 17.97
N MET A 173 -2.01 5.66 16.65
CA MET A 173 -0.93 6.06 15.75
C MET A 173 -1.06 7.54 15.36
N GLN A 174 0.06 8.23 15.19
CA GLN A 174 0.07 9.60 14.67
C GLN A 174 -0.10 9.60 13.14
N PRO A 175 -0.78 10.61 12.56
CA PRO A 175 -1.16 10.61 11.14
C PRO A 175 0.02 10.63 10.16
N ASP A 176 1.18 11.14 10.57
CA ASP A 176 2.41 11.23 9.78
C ASP A 176 3.07 9.85 9.54
N VAL A 177 2.76 8.86 10.37
CA VAL A 177 3.35 7.51 10.33
C VAL A 177 2.33 6.43 9.99
N LEU A 178 1.15 6.80 9.50
CA LEU A 178 -0.03 5.92 9.40
C LEU A 178 0.18 4.66 8.55
N LEU A 179 1.03 4.71 7.51
CA LEU A 179 1.37 3.54 6.69
C LEU A 179 2.88 3.26 6.72
N PRO A 180 3.36 2.49 7.71
CA PRO A 180 4.71 1.95 7.78
C PRO A 180 5.13 1.14 6.54
N LYS A 181 6.40 0.71 6.55
CA LYS A 181 7.00 -0.01 5.40
C LYS A 181 6.25 -1.31 5.07
N ASP A 182 5.85 -2.06 6.09
CA ASP A 182 5.14 -3.34 5.93
C ASP A 182 3.85 -3.15 5.13
N ASP A 183 3.02 -2.19 5.55
CA ASP A 183 1.74 -1.86 4.90
C ASP A 183 1.90 -1.41 3.46
N ARG A 184 2.90 -0.55 3.19
CA ARG A 184 3.22 -0.11 1.83
C ARG A 184 3.64 -1.29 0.95
N GLN A 185 4.44 -2.21 1.48
CA GLN A 185 4.90 -3.37 0.72
C GLN A 185 3.75 -4.34 0.43
N GLY A 186 2.83 -4.56 1.38
CA GLY A 186 1.67 -5.42 1.14
C GLY A 186 0.73 -4.86 0.07
N ILE A 187 0.36 -3.59 0.15
CA ILE A 187 -0.54 -3.02 -0.86
C ILE A 187 0.12 -3.00 -2.24
N GLN A 188 1.43 -2.79 -2.31
CA GLN A 188 2.20 -2.85 -3.55
C GLN A 188 2.35 -4.27 -4.09
N ALA A 189 2.39 -5.29 -3.23
CA ALA A 189 2.37 -6.69 -3.66
C ALA A 189 1.03 -7.06 -4.32
N LEU A 190 -0.08 -6.47 -3.87
CA LEU A 190 -1.41 -6.71 -4.43
C LEU A 190 -1.67 -5.92 -5.72
N TYR A 191 -1.29 -4.64 -5.77
CA TYR A 191 -1.70 -3.71 -6.83
C TYR A 191 -0.56 -3.12 -7.66
N GLY A 192 0.69 -3.41 -7.31
CA GLY A 192 1.90 -2.82 -7.88
C GLY A 192 2.29 -1.50 -7.22
N THR A 193 3.46 -0.98 -7.57
CA THR A 193 3.95 0.32 -7.12
C THR A 193 3.34 1.45 -7.96
N LYS A 194 2.90 2.53 -7.30
CA LYS A 194 2.56 3.76 -8.02
C LYS A 194 3.83 4.34 -8.63
N ILE A 195 3.94 4.29 -9.95
CA ILE A 195 4.98 5.04 -10.68
C ILE A 195 4.55 6.51 -10.58
N PRO A 196 5.40 7.43 -10.10
CA PRO A 196 5.11 8.85 -10.16
C PRO A 196 4.77 9.19 -11.62
N LEU A 197 3.56 9.71 -11.86
CA LEU A 197 3.23 10.28 -13.17
C LEU A 197 4.32 11.33 -13.46
N ALA A 198 4.84 11.31 -14.68
CA ALA A 198 6.00 12.11 -15.10
C ALA A 198 5.82 13.63 -14.96
N ASP A 199 4.66 14.09 -14.49
CA ASP A 199 4.20 15.49 -14.53
C ASP A 199 4.43 16.28 -13.23
N GLU A 200 5.06 15.70 -12.21
CA GLU A 200 5.47 16.43 -11.00
C GLU A 200 6.97 16.82 -10.97
N PHE A 201 7.64 16.81 -12.13
CA PHE A 201 8.95 17.45 -12.28
C PHE A 201 8.77 18.81 -12.94
N THR A 202 8.82 19.85 -12.11
CA THR A 202 8.80 21.25 -12.54
C THR A 202 9.87 21.54 -13.59
N GLU A 203 9.45 22.30 -14.59
CA GLU A 203 10.20 22.84 -15.71
C GLU A 203 11.63 23.30 -15.36
N GLY A 204 12.58 22.94 -16.22
CA GLY A 204 13.82 23.67 -16.38
C GLY A 204 15.07 23.06 -15.76
N LYS A 205 15.52 21.91 -16.30
CA LYS A 205 16.94 21.57 -16.49
C LYS A 205 17.03 20.24 -17.25
N THR A 206 17.57 20.27 -18.46
CA THR A 206 17.96 19.08 -19.23
C THR A 206 19.09 18.37 -18.47
N CYS A 207 18.75 17.41 -17.62
CA CYS A 207 19.76 16.59 -16.96
C CYS A 207 20.20 15.49 -17.94
N GLY A 208 21.37 15.64 -18.56
CA GLY A 208 22.00 14.52 -19.26
C GLY A 208 22.26 13.36 -18.29
N CYS A 209 22.00 12.11 -18.70
CA CYS A 209 22.07 10.92 -17.83
C CYS A 209 23.38 10.83 -17.01
N ALA A 210 24.51 11.27 -17.59
CA ALA A 210 25.82 11.25 -16.92
C ALA A 210 25.97 12.28 -15.79
N GLY A 211 25.19 13.38 -15.78
CA GLY A 211 25.15 14.35 -14.69
C GLY A 211 24.28 13.85 -13.53
N TRP A 212 23.10 13.33 -13.85
CA TRP A 212 22.14 12.81 -12.88
C TRP A 212 22.73 11.73 -11.96
N CYS A 213 23.43 10.77 -12.56
CA CYS A 213 24.04 9.64 -11.85
C CYS A 213 25.20 10.08 -10.95
N ARG A 214 26.01 11.06 -11.39
CA ARG A 214 27.20 11.54 -10.68
C ARG A 214 26.83 12.33 -9.42
N GLU A 215 25.79 13.15 -9.51
CA GLU A 215 25.27 13.94 -8.38
C GLU A 215 24.59 13.07 -7.32
N ARG A 216 24.00 11.94 -7.72
CA ARG A 216 23.18 11.09 -6.83
C ARG A 216 23.86 9.79 -6.41
N GLY A 217 25.06 9.49 -6.92
CA GLY A 217 25.77 8.24 -6.64
C GLY A 217 24.98 6.99 -7.04
N LYS A 218 24.21 7.06 -8.13
CA LYS A 218 23.35 5.97 -8.63
C LYS A 218 23.90 5.40 -9.94
N THR A 219 23.79 4.09 -10.12
CA THR A 219 24.24 3.40 -11.34
C THR A 219 23.15 3.21 -12.38
N TYR A 220 21.87 3.34 -11.98
CA TYR A 220 20.70 3.39 -12.86
C TYR A 220 19.57 4.21 -12.23
N GLY A 221 18.62 4.66 -13.05
CA GLY A 221 17.42 5.38 -12.59
C GLY A 221 16.61 5.95 -13.75
N VAL A 222 15.45 6.55 -13.46
CA VAL A 222 14.61 7.22 -14.47
C VAL A 222 14.76 8.73 -14.27
N CYS A 223 15.07 9.47 -15.35
CA CYS A 223 15.11 10.93 -15.34
C CYS A 223 13.84 11.51 -16.00
N GLY A 224 13.66 12.83 -15.88
CA GLY A 224 12.47 13.54 -16.36
C GLY A 224 12.05 13.14 -17.78
N ASN A 225 10.73 13.12 -18.02
CA ASN A 225 10.05 12.58 -19.21
C ASN A 225 10.06 11.05 -19.37
N GLY A 226 10.30 10.29 -18.29
CA GLY A 226 10.18 8.83 -18.31
C GLY A 226 11.35 8.11 -19.00
N HIS A 227 12.45 8.81 -19.27
CA HIS A 227 13.63 8.21 -19.85
C HIS A 227 14.43 7.43 -18.79
N ALA A 228 14.62 6.14 -19.01
CA ALA A 228 15.51 5.32 -18.19
C ALA A 228 16.98 5.62 -18.54
N CYS A 229 17.76 6.01 -17.53
CA CYS A 229 19.20 6.20 -17.60
C CYS A 229 19.91 5.02 -16.95
N ILE A 230 20.77 4.33 -17.72
CA ILE A 230 21.71 3.33 -17.21
C ILE A 230 23.12 3.88 -17.40
N CYS A 231 23.82 4.12 -16.30
CA CYS A 231 25.10 4.80 -16.28
C CYS A 231 26.28 3.83 -16.10
N SER A 232 26.03 2.63 -15.58
CA SER A 232 27.03 1.55 -15.51
C SER A 232 26.40 0.20 -15.86
N MET A 233 27.02 -0.50 -16.81
CA MET A 233 26.60 -1.84 -17.25
C MET A 233 27.11 -2.96 -16.33
N THR A 234 28.01 -2.66 -15.39
CA THR A 234 28.68 -3.68 -14.55
C THR A 234 27.89 -4.06 -13.30
N GLU A 235 26.78 -3.37 -13.00
CA GLU A 235 26.01 -3.54 -11.76
C GLU A 235 24.51 -3.81 -11.98
N LEU A 236 24.11 -4.26 -13.17
CA LEU A 236 22.70 -4.56 -13.48
C LEU A 236 22.25 -5.85 -12.77
N THR A 237 21.29 -5.73 -11.84
CA THR A 237 20.66 -6.85 -11.12
C THR A 237 19.37 -7.32 -11.83
N LYS A 238 18.80 -8.47 -11.47
CA LYS A 238 17.52 -8.95 -12.04
C LYS A 238 16.36 -7.94 -11.89
N GLU A 239 16.38 -7.11 -10.85
CA GLU A 239 15.40 -6.05 -10.62
C GLU A 239 15.52 -4.92 -11.66
N SER A 240 16.73 -4.61 -12.13
CA SER A 240 16.97 -3.61 -13.18
C SER A 240 16.43 -4.03 -14.55
N ILE A 241 16.34 -5.34 -14.80
CA ILE A 241 15.80 -5.93 -16.04
C ILE A 241 14.26 -5.91 -16.04
N ALA A 242 13.63 -6.07 -14.87
CA ALA A 242 12.17 -6.07 -14.74
C ALA A 242 11.54 -4.70 -15.07
N ILE A 243 12.27 -3.61 -14.85
CA ILE A 243 11.85 -2.24 -15.20
C ILE A 243 11.75 -2.06 -16.74
N LEU A 244 12.49 -2.84 -17.53
CA LEU A 244 12.60 -2.68 -18.99
C LEU A 244 11.57 -3.49 -19.79
N GLY A 245 10.73 -4.30 -19.14
CA GLY A 245 9.73 -5.14 -19.82
C GLY A 245 10.34 -6.40 -20.44
N SER A 246 9.71 -7.54 -20.16
CA SER A 246 10.13 -8.87 -20.64
C SER A 246 9.87 -9.01 -22.15
N GLY A 247 10.88 -8.73 -22.98
CA GLY A 247 10.84 -9.04 -24.41
C GLY A 247 11.96 -8.44 -25.26
N CYS A 248 12.52 -7.29 -24.86
CA CYS A 248 13.57 -6.61 -25.63
C CYS A 248 14.74 -6.28 -24.72
N THR A 249 15.78 -7.12 -24.72
CA THR A 249 17.07 -6.67 -24.19
C THR A 249 17.70 -5.77 -25.26
N CYS A 250 18.15 -4.57 -24.89
CA CYS A 250 18.91 -3.69 -25.82
C CYS A 250 20.07 -4.46 -26.49
N ASP A 251 20.58 -5.48 -25.81
CA ASP A 251 21.68 -6.34 -26.22
C ASP A 251 21.35 -7.29 -27.39
N ALA A 252 20.13 -7.84 -27.46
CA ALA A 252 19.67 -8.67 -28.58
C ALA A 252 19.37 -7.83 -29.82
N TRP A 253 18.83 -6.63 -29.62
CA TRP A 253 18.51 -5.70 -30.70
C TRP A 253 19.78 -5.09 -31.34
N CYS A 254 20.78 -4.68 -30.53
CA CYS A 254 22.06 -4.13 -31.02
C CYS A 254 22.85 -5.18 -31.83
N ARG A 255 22.89 -6.45 -31.39
CA ARG A 255 23.60 -7.55 -32.09
C ARG A 255 23.02 -7.92 -33.46
N ASN A 256 21.69 -7.99 -33.60
CA ASN A 256 21.04 -8.44 -34.84
C ASN A 256 21.16 -7.45 -36.02
N ARG A 257 21.64 -6.23 -35.80
CA ARG A 257 21.79 -5.19 -36.83
C ARG A 257 23.23 -4.73 -37.06
N GLY A 258 24.22 -5.47 -36.55
CA GLY A 258 25.64 -5.21 -36.81
C GLY A 258 26.21 -3.96 -36.14
N TYR A 259 25.44 -3.29 -35.28
CA TYR A 259 25.91 -2.15 -34.51
C TYR A 259 26.49 -2.65 -33.19
N HIS A 260 27.74 -2.31 -32.90
CA HIS A 260 28.20 -2.50 -31.54
C HIS A 260 27.37 -1.64 -30.61
N LYS A 261 27.03 -0.38 -30.97
CA LYS A 261 26.44 0.56 -30.01
C LYS A 261 25.47 1.66 -30.60
N GLY A 262 24.13 1.45 -30.58
CA GLY A 262 23.05 2.42 -30.18
C GLY A 262 21.96 2.80 -31.22
N GLY A 263 20.66 2.65 -30.89
CA GLY A 263 19.53 3.05 -31.76
C GLY A 263 18.13 2.92 -31.11
N VAL A 264 17.12 3.57 -31.69
CA VAL A 264 15.75 3.75 -31.14
C VAL A 264 14.87 2.51 -31.36
N CYS A 265 14.17 2.04 -30.31
CA CYS A 265 13.16 0.98 -30.39
C CYS A 265 11.76 1.59 -30.59
N GLY A 266 10.94 0.92 -31.39
CA GLY A 266 9.68 1.41 -31.97
C GLY A 266 8.49 1.70 -31.03
N ASP A 267 8.70 1.74 -29.72
CA ASP A 267 7.65 2.04 -28.72
C ASP A 267 8.02 3.21 -27.80
N GLY A 268 8.88 4.12 -28.27
CA GLY A 268 9.29 5.32 -27.53
C GLY A 268 10.48 5.13 -26.57
N TYR A 269 11.13 3.96 -26.57
CA TYR A 269 12.32 3.68 -25.76
C TYR A 269 13.61 3.86 -26.59
N THR A 270 14.59 4.59 -26.06
CA THR A 270 15.90 4.78 -26.70
C THR A 270 16.96 3.91 -26.04
N CYS A 271 17.53 2.94 -26.76
CA CYS A 271 18.67 2.15 -26.29
C CYS A 271 19.99 2.81 -26.76
N ILE A 272 20.75 3.38 -25.83
CA ILE A 272 22.12 3.83 -26.10
C ILE A 272 23.09 2.70 -25.78
N CYS A 273 23.40 1.89 -26.78
CA CYS A 273 24.58 1.06 -26.72
C CYS A 273 25.78 2.05 -27.01
N ALA A 274 26.89 2.06 -26.24
CA ALA A 274 28.11 2.94 -26.35
C ALA A 274 29.51 2.34 -26.75
N SER A 275 30.05 2.35 -27.99
CA SER A 275 31.22 1.52 -28.44
C SER A 275 32.39 1.34 -27.45
N ASN A 276 32.91 0.13 -27.27
CA ASN A 276 34.20 -0.03 -26.58
C ASN A 276 35.36 0.28 -27.55
N ALA A 277 36.32 1.06 -27.04
CA ALA A 277 37.70 1.28 -27.48
C ALA A 277 38.01 2.64 -28.14
N ASP A 278 39.06 3.27 -27.59
CA ASP A 278 39.74 4.49 -28.01
C ASP A 278 40.11 4.52 -29.52
N PRO A 279 40.28 5.72 -30.12
CA PRO A 279 40.82 5.82 -31.48
C PRO A 279 42.29 5.35 -31.53
N PRO A 280 42.77 4.78 -32.65
CA PRO A 280 44.20 4.61 -32.86
C PRO A 280 44.84 6.00 -32.88
N LYS A 281 45.72 6.28 -31.92
CA LYS A 281 46.61 7.44 -31.98
C LYS A 281 47.70 7.17 -33.01
N GLY A 282 47.74 7.99 -34.05
CA GLY A 282 49.00 8.50 -34.60
C GLY A 282 49.45 7.94 -35.94
N GLN A 283 49.94 8.88 -36.75
CA GLN A 283 50.87 8.74 -37.87
C GLN A 283 52.08 7.87 -37.54
#